data_AF-A0A848UMN3-F1
#
_entry.id   AF-A0A848UMN3-F1
#
_cell.length_a   1.000
_cell.length_b   1.000
_cell.length_c   1.000
_cell.angle_alpha   90.00
_cell.angle_beta   90.00
_cell.angle_gamma   90.00
#
_symmetry.space_group_name_H-M   'P 1'
#
loop_
_entity.id
_entity.type
_entity.pdbx_description
1 polymer ?
#
loop_
_entity_poly.entity_id
_entity_poly.type
_entity_poly.pdbx_seq_one_letter_code
_entity_poly.pdbx_strand_id
1 'polypeptide(L)'
;MINFPLKSISALILLTIFNISSLYAQERYKITYDYKTEQITYLSLDKNNIVKDTLAQPKLKRNSLVELQLKNVNPFAVKVETNVKEENLIQAGQGFNFSSLLGGINSFTGNNLNLNTANLPETGLFSSEKGTRGIDAAQNAVEDINTTMTTIDALKTTLLSNLVNPNLSKFAIKENLVYAADAEQDVRLPSAGDNFYVYLSKLKKSLEDSKSQVSSAINQLADEMEQSTSEATALSRGELIRRNATISTLENMLNTLDQSTLQSLSNIEELKSLYTLLEASNFEQTYDYELSADKVNIELKFIQSDFSNMLDNDDEANTVRTRNIKIFSKGGFKINTSVALTLNNFGSKSNDYFIDDSSVIGADENNFFVPNLSTLINFYPFMGENFNVGGSFGLSVPISGTGDINGINFLFGPSLFFGSKSRLSLSGGLAYGPVKKLTNGLEVGDTTSFSSIDNFTRNVYDFGYYFGVSFSIFDLK
;
A
#
# COMPACT_ATOMS: atom_id res chain seq x y z
N MET A 1 21.18 -55.59 -20.66
CA MET A 1 19.80 -55.05 -20.56
C MET A 1 19.34 -55.21 -19.12
N ILE A 2 19.27 -54.11 -18.36
CA ILE A 2 18.78 -54.12 -16.98
C ILE A 2 17.29 -53.76 -17.02
N ASN A 3 16.44 -54.74 -16.72
CA ASN A 3 14.99 -54.59 -16.70
C ASN A 3 14.59 -53.89 -15.39
N PHE A 4 14.33 -52.58 -15.44
CA PHE A 4 13.67 -51.89 -14.33
C PHE A 4 12.18 -52.25 -14.32
N PRO A 5 11.60 -52.68 -13.19
CA PRO A 5 10.20 -53.07 -13.14
C PRO A 5 9.31 -51.84 -13.28
N LEU A 6 8.52 -51.80 -14.37
CA LEU A 6 7.55 -50.74 -14.70
C LEU A 6 6.66 -50.31 -13.51
N LYS A 7 6.36 -51.24 -12.59
CA LYS A 7 5.54 -50.98 -11.38
C LYS A 7 6.17 -49.99 -10.40
N SER A 8 7.50 -49.96 -10.30
CA SER A 8 8.20 -49.02 -9.39
C SER A 8 8.20 -47.60 -9.95
N ILE A 9 8.22 -47.44 -11.28
CA ILE A 9 8.15 -46.15 -11.95
C ILE A 9 6.75 -45.54 -11.81
N SER A 10 5.70 -46.34 -12.00
CA SER A 10 4.31 -45.87 -11.81
C SER A 10 4.03 -45.45 -10.36
N ALA A 11 4.58 -46.16 -9.37
CA ALA A 11 4.46 -45.79 -7.96
C ALA A 11 5.20 -44.49 -7.63
N LEU A 12 6.41 -44.27 -8.20
CA LEU A 12 7.17 -43.04 -8.04
C LEU A 12 6.47 -41.83 -8.69
N ILE A 13 5.86 -42.04 -9.86
CA ILE A 13 5.06 -41.02 -10.57
C ILE A 13 3.79 -40.68 -9.78
N LEU A 14 3.10 -41.67 -9.22
CA LEU A 14 1.91 -41.40 -8.38
C LEU A 14 2.28 -40.66 -7.08
N LEU A 15 3.40 -41.02 -6.44
CA LEU A 15 3.87 -40.37 -5.22
C LEU A 15 4.31 -38.92 -5.48
N THR A 16 4.92 -38.66 -6.63
CA THR A 16 5.27 -37.30 -7.05
C THR A 16 4.03 -36.47 -7.39
N ILE A 17 3.04 -37.02 -8.12
CA ILE A 17 1.75 -36.34 -8.39
C ILE A 17 0.97 -36.04 -7.10
N PHE A 18 1.00 -36.93 -6.10
CA PHE A 18 0.30 -36.73 -4.83
C PHE A 18 0.96 -35.69 -3.91
N ASN A 19 2.29 -35.53 -3.98
CA ASN A 19 2.98 -34.44 -3.27
C ASN A 19 2.76 -33.08 -3.96
N ILE A 20 2.59 -33.08 -5.28
CA ILE A 20 2.32 -31.88 -6.07
C ILE A 20 0.95 -31.27 -5.71
N SER A 21 -0.09 -32.08 -5.46
CA SER A 21 -1.43 -31.56 -5.11
C SER A 21 -1.50 -30.90 -3.72
N SER A 22 -0.71 -31.35 -2.74
CA SER A 22 -0.59 -30.67 -1.43
C SER A 22 0.19 -29.35 -1.49
N LEU A 23 0.98 -29.11 -2.54
CA LEU A 23 1.76 -27.89 -2.73
C LEU A 23 0.96 -26.73 -3.35
N TYR A 24 -0.25 -26.98 -3.87
CA TYR A 24 -1.06 -25.98 -4.59
C TYR A 24 -2.14 -25.28 -3.78
N ALA A 25 -2.25 -25.51 -2.46
CA ALA A 25 -3.13 -24.67 -1.66
C ALA A 25 -2.59 -23.22 -1.66
N GLN A 26 -3.43 -22.29 -2.12
CA GLN A 26 -3.19 -20.85 -2.01
C GLN A 26 -3.20 -20.50 -0.52
N GLU A 27 -2.05 -20.05 -0.02
CA GLU A 27 -1.94 -19.60 1.36
C GLU A 27 -2.46 -18.16 1.48
N ARG A 28 -2.95 -17.82 2.67
CA ARG A 28 -3.46 -16.48 2.98
C ARG A 28 -2.66 -15.90 4.14
N TYR A 29 -2.32 -14.62 4.03
CA TYR A 29 -1.56 -13.89 5.03
C TYR A 29 -2.25 -12.58 5.36
N LYS A 30 -2.09 -12.10 6.59
CA LYS A 30 -2.57 -10.79 7.03
C LYS A 30 -1.40 -9.98 7.56
N ILE A 31 -1.26 -8.75 7.10
CA ILE A 31 -0.30 -7.77 7.60
C ILE A 31 -1.11 -6.68 8.29
N THR A 32 -0.87 -6.46 9.57
CA THR A 32 -1.53 -5.39 10.32
C THR A 32 -0.52 -4.28 10.56
N TYR A 33 -0.87 -3.06 10.16
CA TYR A 33 -0.12 -1.84 10.48
C TYR A 33 -0.98 -0.92 11.35
N ASP A 34 -0.48 -0.58 12.54
CA ASP A 34 -1.13 0.38 13.43
C ASP A 34 -0.51 1.77 13.23
N TYR A 35 -1.31 2.75 12.79
CA TYR A 35 -0.85 4.11 12.52
C TYR A 35 -0.36 4.83 13.80
N LYS A 36 -0.93 4.51 14.97
CA LYS A 36 -0.60 5.17 16.24
C LYS A 36 0.72 4.66 16.82
N THR A 37 0.92 3.35 16.81
CA THR A 37 2.09 2.70 17.42
C THR A 37 3.22 2.40 16.43
N GLU A 38 2.93 2.51 15.13
CA GLU A 38 3.82 2.18 14.01
C GLU A 38 4.28 0.73 13.97
N GLN A 39 3.59 -0.14 14.72
CA GLN A 39 3.92 -1.56 14.76
C GLN A 39 3.34 -2.29 13.55
N ILE A 40 4.17 -3.14 12.94
CA ILE A 40 3.79 -4.03 11.84
C ILE A 40 3.79 -5.46 12.38
N THR A 41 2.66 -6.14 12.23
CA THR A 41 2.51 -7.56 12.59
C THR A 41 2.19 -8.39 11.36
N TYR A 42 2.88 -9.51 11.19
CA TYR A 42 2.66 -10.44 10.08
C TYR A 42 2.00 -11.72 10.61
N LEU A 43 0.87 -12.10 10.03
CA LEU A 43 0.04 -13.22 10.48
C LEU A 43 -0.20 -14.20 9.33
N SER A 44 -0.14 -15.49 9.62
CA SER A 44 -0.60 -16.54 8.71
C SER A 44 -2.06 -16.86 9.00
N LEU A 45 -2.88 -16.97 7.95
CA LEU A 45 -4.29 -17.30 8.07
C LEU A 45 -4.57 -18.73 7.63
N ASP A 46 -5.58 -19.35 8.25
CA ASP A 46 -6.15 -20.60 7.77
C ASP A 46 -7.14 -20.37 6.60
N LYS A 47 -7.75 -21.46 6.09
CA LYS A 47 -8.72 -21.40 4.99
C LYS A 47 -10.00 -20.61 5.32
N ASN A 48 -10.27 -20.40 6.61
CA ASN A 48 -11.42 -19.69 7.15
C ASN A 48 -11.06 -18.25 7.61
N ASN A 49 -9.87 -17.75 7.26
CA ASN A 49 -9.34 -16.44 7.65
C ASN A 49 -9.10 -16.27 9.16
N ILE A 50 -8.93 -17.36 9.91
CA ILE A 50 -8.56 -17.34 11.33
C ILE A 50 -7.03 -17.30 11.44
N VAL A 51 -6.53 -16.50 12.39
CA VAL A 51 -5.09 -16.40 12.67
C VAL A 51 -4.56 -17.76 13.13
N LYS A 52 -3.66 -18.32 12.34
CA LYS A 52 -2.99 -19.58 12.62
C LYS A 52 -1.69 -19.36 13.39
N ASP A 53 -0.92 -18.35 13.02
CA ASP A 53 0.40 -18.08 13.59
C ASP A 53 0.89 -16.64 13.34
N THR A 54 1.87 -16.18 14.12
CA THR A 54 2.54 -14.87 13.99
C THR A 54 3.96 -15.06 13.47
N LEU A 55 4.30 -14.39 12.36
CA LEU A 55 5.56 -14.58 11.65
C LEU A 55 6.61 -13.54 12.05
N ALA A 56 7.69 -13.97 12.71
CA ALA A 56 8.80 -13.09 13.10
C ALA A 56 9.74 -12.71 11.92
N GLN A 57 9.83 -13.57 10.89
CA GLN A 57 10.58 -13.31 9.66
C GLN A 57 9.72 -13.66 8.44
N PRO A 58 8.91 -12.71 7.92
CA PRO A 58 7.91 -13.00 6.90
C PRO A 58 8.57 -13.27 5.54
N LYS A 59 8.64 -14.55 5.17
CA LYS A 59 8.82 -15.00 3.78
C LYS A 59 7.52 -15.66 3.34
N LEU A 60 6.72 -14.93 2.56
CA LEU A 60 5.36 -15.32 2.17
C LEU A 60 5.39 -16.15 0.90
N LYS A 61 4.51 -17.14 0.75
CA LYS A 61 4.49 -17.98 -0.46
C LYS A 61 4.06 -17.18 -1.69
N ARG A 62 4.74 -17.32 -2.82
CA ARG A 62 4.32 -16.68 -4.08
C ARG A 62 2.91 -17.13 -4.49
N ASN A 63 2.14 -16.23 -5.11
CA ASN A 63 0.71 -16.36 -5.45
C ASN A 63 -0.21 -16.48 -4.22
N SER A 64 0.26 -16.11 -3.02
CA SER A 64 -0.59 -15.99 -1.84
C SER A 64 -1.39 -14.70 -1.87
N LEU A 65 -2.59 -14.73 -1.29
CA LEU A 65 -3.34 -13.51 -0.99
C LEU A 65 -2.81 -12.90 0.31
N VAL A 66 -2.50 -11.62 0.27
CA VAL A 66 -2.03 -10.83 1.39
C VAL A 66 -3.05 -9.74 1.68
N GLU A 67 -3.69 -9.83 2.85
CA GLU A 67 -4.58 -8.81 3.37
C GLU A 67 -3.76 -7.80 4.18
N LEU A 68 -3.69 -6.54 3.75
CA LEU A 68 -3.10 -5.43 4.50
C LEU A 68 -4.19 -4.68 5.25
N GLN A 69 -4.20 -4.82 6.58
CA GLN A 69 -5.11 -4.13 7.48
C GLN A 69 -4.40 -2.94 8.14
N LEU A 70 -4.87 -1.73 7.85
CA LEU A 70 -4.46 -0.51 8.53
C LEU A 70 -5.40 -0.24 9.71
N LYS A 71 -4.84 0.04 10.88
CA LYS A 71 -5.60 0.36 12.10
C LYS A 71 -5.31 1.78 12.58
N ASN A 72 -6.31 2.36 13.25
CA ASN A 72 -6.24 3.70 13.84
C ASN A 72 -5.93 4.80 12.81
N VAL A 73 -6.39 4.64 11.57
CA VAL A 73 -6.26 5.68 10.54
C VAL A 73 -7.50 6.56 10.62
N ASN A 74 -7.32 7.84 10.97
CA ASN A 74 -8.42 8.79 11.01
C ASN A 74 -8.79 9.24 9.57
N PRO A 75 -9.96 8.84 9.03
CA PRO A 75 -10.33 9.14 7.64
C PRO A 75 -10.67 10.62 7.41
N PHE A 76 -10.94 11.38 8.48
CA PHE A 76 -11.22 12.80 8.42
C PHE A 76 -9.95 13.64 8.33
N ALA A 77 -8.83 13.13 8.86
CA ALA A 77 -7.54 13.80 8.79
C ALA A 77 -6.70 13.32 7.61
N VAL A 78 -6.78 12.03 7.29
CA VAL A 78 -5.83 11.35 6.40
C VAL A 78 -6.53 10.47 5.38
N LYS A 79 -6.08 10.56 4.14
CA LYS A 79 -6.38 9.65 3.03
C LYS A 79 -5.12 8.83 2.73
N VAL A 80 -5.30 7.52 2.51
CA VAL A 80 -4.18 6.61 2.26
C VAL A 80 -4.10 6.30 0.77
N GLU A 81 -3.00 6.70 0.15
CA GLU A 81 -2.62 6.26 -1.18
C GLU A 81 -1.66 5.07 -1.05
N THR A 82 -1.99 3.95 -1.67
CA THR A 82 -1.12 2.76 -1.67
C THR A 82 -0.47 2.64 -3.03
N ASN A 83 0.86 2.65 -3.05
CA ASN A 83 1.66 2.37 -4.24
C ASN A 83 2.45 1.08 -4.04
N VAL A 84 2.26 0.11 -4.93
CA VAL A 84 2.93 -1.18 -4.85
C VAL A 84 4.06 -1.22 -5.86
N LYS A 85 5.30 -1.23 -5.36
CA LYS A 85 6.50 -1.42 -6.18
C LYS A 85 6.90 -2.89 -6.13
N GLU A 86 6.65 -3.59 -7.22
CA GLU A 86 7.07 -4.98 -7.42
C GLU A 86 8.46 -5.03 -8.04
N GLU A 87 9.36 -5.80 -7.43
CA GLU A 87 10.66 -6.11 -7.99
C GLU A 87 10.74 -7.63 -8.24
N ASN A 88 10.76 -7.99 -9.52
CA ASN A 88 11.17 -9.31 -9.96
C ASN A 88 12.70 -9.34 -9.99
N LEU A 89 13.32 -10.21 -9.21
CA LEU A 89 14.78 -10.33 -9.15
C LEU A 89 15.38 -10.86 -10.47
N ILE A 90 14.52 -11.31 -11.38
CA ILE A 90 14.87 -11.71 -12.75
C ILE A 90 13.86 -11.08 -13.69
N GLN A 91 14.31 -10.16 -14.54
CA GLN A 91 13.49 -9.61 -15.61
C GLN A 91 13.35 -10.63 -16.74
N ALA A 92 12.11 -10.92 -17.14
CA ALA A 92 11.86 -11.30 -18.52
C ALA A 92 12.22 -10.07 -19.37
N GLY A 93 13.16 -10.22 -20.30
CA GLY A 93 13.74 -9.10 -21.05
C GLY A 93 12.65 -8.20 -21.65
N GLN A 94 12.69 -6.91 -21.32
CA GLN A 94 11.83 -5.90 -21.91
C GLN A 94 12.63 -4.98 -22.83
N GLY A 95 12.06 -4.74 -24.01
CA GLY A 95 12.56 -3.83 -25.02
C GLY A 95 12.51 -2.36 -24.60
N PHE A 96 13.36 -1.58 -25.24
CA PHE A 96 13.48 -0.13 -25.11
C PHE A 96 12.16 0.59 -25.40
N ASN A 97 11.81 1.60 -24.58
CA ASN A 97 10.65 2.45 -24.83
C ASN A 97 10.98 3.96 -24.73
N PHE A 98 10.64 4.68 -25.80
CA PHE A 98 11.02 6.06 -26.16
C PHE A 98 10.04 7.11 -25.61
N SER A 99 9.66 7.01 -24.33
CA SER A 99 8.57 7.82 -23.75
C SER A 99 9.06 8.97 -22.87
N SER A 100 10.37 9.17 -22.75
CA SER A 100 11.01 10.17 -21.89
C SER A 100 11.02 11.60 -22.48
N LEU A 101 10.01 12.02 -23.24
CA LEU A 101 10.16 13.17 -24.13
C LEU A 101 8.99 14.15 -24.27
N LEU A 102 8.09 14.35 -23.30
CA LEU A 102 7.11 15.45 -23.40
C LEU A 102 6.80 16.10 -22.03
N GLY A 103 7.66 17.04 -21.64
CA GLY A 103 7.52 17.96 -20.51
C GLY A 103 6.68 19.20 -20.85
N GLY A 104 5.98 19.73 -19.84
CA GLY A 104 4.90 20.69 -19.94
C GLY A 104 5.25 22.17 -20.15
N ILE A 105 4.19 22.98 -20.27
CA ILE A 105 4.23 24.45 -20.40
C ILE A 105 3.06 25.08 -19.61
N ASN A 106 3.44 25.88 -18.62
CA ASN A 106 3.02 27.23 -18.20
C ASN A 106 1.57 27.72 -18.09
N SER A 107 1.46 28.62 -17.07
CA SER A 107 0.77 29.94 -17.04
C SER A 107 -0.65 29.96 -16.44
N PHE A 108 -1.14 30.96 -15.71
CA PHE A 108 -0.82 32.40 -15.60
C PHE A 108 -1.16 32.94 -14.20
N THR A 109 -0.42 33.97 -13.80
CA THR A 109 -0.66 34.91 -12.69
C THR A 109 -1.86 35.82 -12.95
N GLY A 110 -2.58 36.27 -11.90
CA GLY A 110 -3.52 37.38 -12.01
C GLY A 110 -4.19 37.85 -10.70
N ASN A 111 -3.59 38.87 -10.08
CA ASN A 111 -4.10 39.87 -9.12
C ASN A 111 -5.57 39.84 -8.65
N ASN A 112 -5.81 40.01 -7.34
CA ASN A 112 -6.21 41.32 -6.78
C ASN A 112 -6.25 41.34 -5.24
N LEU A 113 -5.77 42.45 -4.67
CA LEU A 113 -5.91 42.86 -3.27
C LEU A 113 -7.37 43.15 -2.89
N ASN A 114 -7.74 42.95 -1.62
CA ASN A 114 -8.26 44.07 -0.81
C ASN A 114 -8.18 43.84 0.72
N LEU A 115 -7.83 44.90 1.44
CA LEU A 115 -7.74 45.06 2.90
C LEU A 115 -8.91 45.93 3.39
N ASN A 116 -9.49 45.62 4.55
CA ASN A 116 -9.90 46.57 5.63
C ASN A 116 -10.59 45.77 6.74
N THR A 117 -10.12 45.72 8.00
CA THR A 117 -9.92 46.71 9.09
C THR A 117 -11.18 47.30 9.74
N ALA A 118 -11.12 47.30 11.09
CA ALA A 118 -11.61 48.28 12.06
C ALA A 118 -12.93 48.05 12.85
N ASN A 119 -12.74 47.73 14.14
CA ASN A 119 -13.30 48.30 15.39
C ASN A 119 -14.82 48.25 15.75
N LEU A 120 -15.09 47.47 16.83
CA LEU A 120 -15.65 47.82 18.17
C LEU A 120 -16.88 48.77 18.29
N PRO A 121 -17.85 48.48 19.20
CA PRO A 121 -17.63 48.75 20.63
C PRO A 121 -18.14 47.69 21.65
N GLU A 122 -17.45 47.61 22.79
CA GLU A 122 -18.03 47.26 24.10
C GLU A 122 -18.98 48.37 24.55
N THR A 123 -20.14 48.02 25.12
CA THR A 123 -20.80 48.84 26.15
C THR A 123 -21.69 47.99 27.03
N GLY A 124 -21.46 48.06 28.35
CA GLY A 124 -22.39 47.57 29.36
C GLY A 124 -23.69 48.37 29.29
N LEU A 125 -24.76 47.71 28.87
CA LEU A 125 -26.10 48.29 28.75
C LEU A 125 -27.03 47.85 29.88
N PHE A 126 -26.49 47.67 31.09
CA PHE A 126 -27.27 47.45 32.31
C PHE A 126 -26.59 48.14 33.49
N SER A 127 -26.73 49.47 33.58
CA SER A 127 -26.55 50.15 34.86
C SER A 127 -27.64 51.18 35.08
N SER A 128 -28.34 51.01 36.21
CA SER A 128 -29.44 51.81 36.80
C SER A 128 -30.75 51.82 35.98
N GLU A 129 -31.92 51.45 36.52
CA GLU A 129 -32.48 51.79 37.84
C GLU A 129 -33.17 50.58 38.53
N LYS A 130 -33.30 50.66 39.86
CA LYS A 130 -33.93 49.63 40.69
C LYS A 130 -35.41 49.46 40.35
N GLY A 131 -35.81 48.22 40.05
CA GLY A 131 -37.08 47.66 40.48
C GLY A 131 -38.17 47.46 39.42
N THR A 132 -37.94 46.60 38.44
CA THR A 132 -39.01 45.96 37.66
C THR A 132 -38.70 44.47 37.46
N ARG A 133 -39.57 43.59 37.95
CA ARG A 133 -39.39 42.13 38.04
C ARG A 133 -39.17 41.40 36.69
N GLY A 134 -39.37 42.06 35.55
CA GLY A 134 -39.15 41.50 34.22
C GLY A 134 -37.71 41.60 33.71
N ILE A 135 -36.92 42.55 34.21
CA ILE A 135 -35.56 42.83 33.70
C ILE A 135 -34.55 41.78 34.21
N ASP A 136 -34.70 41.33 35.46
CA ASP A 136 -33.81 40.31 36.05
C ASP A 136 -33.91 38.96 35.32
N ALA A 137 -35.11 38.57 34.87
CA ALA A 137 -35.30 37.35 34.09
C ALA A 137 -34.67 37.45 32.69
N ALA A 138 -34.73 38.64 32.07
CA ALA A 138 -34.12 38.89 30.76
C ALA A 138 -32.59 38.91 30.83
N GLN A 139 -32.00 39.47 31.88
CA GLN A 139 -30.54 39.48 32.08
C GLN A 139 -29.98 38.06 32.23
N ASN A 140 -30.61 37.24 33.06
CA ASN A 140 -30.22 35.83 33.21
C ASN A 140 -30.37 35.06 31.89
N ALA A 141 -31.44 35.31 31.12
CA ALA A 141 -31.64 34.67 29.83
C ALA A 141 -30.62 35.12 28.75
N VAL A 142 -30.15 36.38 28.79
CA VAL A 142 -29.06 36.86 27.92
C VAL A 142 -27.73 36.21 28.29
N GLU A 143 -27.43 36.08 29.58
CA GLU A 143 -26.23 35.38 30.06
C GLU A 143 -26.26 33.88 29.68
N ASP A 144 -27.42 33.23 29.83
CA ASP A 144 -27.67 31.86 29.40
C ASP A 144 -27.45 31.66 27.89
N ILE A 145 -27.95 32.59 27.06
CA ILE A 145 -27.76 32.55 25.60
C ILE A 145 -26.28 32.68 25.25
N ASN A 146 -25.58 33.68 25.80
CA ASN A 146 -24.16 33.89 25.50
C ASN A 146 -23.30 32.69 25.92
N THR A 147 -23.60 32.11 27.08
CA THR A 147 -22.94 30.91 27.58
C THR A 147 -23.20 29.74 26.65
N THR A 148 -24.47 29.45 26.34
CA THR A 148 -24.88 28.37 25.44
C THR A 148 -24.25 28.50 24.04
N MET A 149 -24.23 29.71 23.47
CA MET A 149 -23.59 29.98 22.17
C MET A 149 -22.09 29.72 22.21
N THR A 150 -21.41 30.17 23.27
CA THR A 150 -19.98 29.94 23.47
C THR A 150 -19.68 28.44 23.60
N THR A 151 -20.49 27.70 24.35
CA THR A 151 -20.37 26.24 24.48
C THR A 151 -20.55 25.54 23.13
N ILE A 152 -21.54 25.95 22.33
CA ILE A 152 -21.77 25.39 20.97
C ILE A 152 -20.54 25.61 20.08
N ASP A 153 -19.98 26.82 20.06
CA ASP A 153 -18.81 27.14 19.23
C ASP A 153 -17.55 26.42 19.73
N ALA A 154 -17.38 26.28 21.05
CA ALA A 154 -16.31 25.50 21.65
C ALA A 154 -16.41 24.01 21.30
N LEU A 155 -17.61 23.43 21.35
CA LEU A 155 -17.87 22.04 20.94
C LEU A 155 -17.59 21.84 19.46
N LYS A 156 -18.04 22.76 18.61
CA LYS A 156 -17.80 22.71 17.15
C LYS A 156 -16.31 22.78 16.83
N THR A 157 -15.61 23.74 17.42
CA THR A 157 -14.16 23.90 17.27
C THR A 157 -13.40 22.67 17.80
N THR A 158 -13.80 22.12 18.94
CA THR A 158 -13.20 20.92 19.52
C THR A 158 -13.42 19.70 18.63
N LEU A 159 -14.62 19.51 18.11
CA LEU A 159 -14.92 18.40 17.21
C LEU A 159 -14.11 18.52 15.90
N LEU A 160 -14.14 19.69 15.25
CA LEU A 160 -13.41 19.92 14.00
C LEU A 160 -11.90 19.73 14.18
N SER A 161 -11.30 20.34 15.21
CA SER A 161 -9.86 20.19 15.50
C SER A 161 -9.47 18.74 15.81
N ASN A 162 -10.32 17.99 16.51
CA ASN A 162 -10.07 16.57 16.76
C ASN A 162 -10.26 15.71 15.51
N LEU A 163 -11.22 16.03 14.65
CA LEU A 163 -11.46 15.31 13.38
C LEU A 163 -10.29 15.47 12.41
N VAL A 164 -9.67 16.64 12.33
CA VAL A 164 -8.49 16.87 11.45
C VAL A 164 -7.17 16.40 12.08
N ASN A 165 -7.17 15.95 13.34
CA ASN A 165 -5.96 15.43 13.97
C ASN A 165 -5.69 13.97 13.55
N PRO A 166 -4.58 13.67 12.85
CA PRO A 166 -4.28 12.33 12.34
C PRO A 166 -3.96 11.31 13.43
N ASN A 167 -3.57 11.76 14.63
CA ASN A 167 -3.10 10.87 15.70
C ASN A 167 -4.20 10.48 16.70
N LEU A 168 -5.41 11.02 16.55
CA LEU A 168 -6.53 10.70 17.44
C LEU A 168 -7.33 9.50 16.93
N SER A 169 -7.56 8.55 17.84
CA SER A 169 -8.50 7.45 17.60
C SER A 169 -9.95 7.92 17.72
N LYS A 170 -10.88 7.26 17.03
CA LYS A 170 -12.32 7.48 17.16
C LYS A 170 -12.81 7.57 18.61
N PHE A 171 -12.30 6.69 19.48
CA PHE A 171 -12.66 6.68 20.91
C PHE A 171 -12.23 7.98 21.60
N ALA A 172 -10.96 8.38 21.45
CA ALA A 172 -10.42 9.62 22.01
C ALA A 172 -11.15 10.88 21.50
N ILE A 173 -11.55 10.93 20.22
CA ILE A 173 -12.32 12.06 19.68
C ILE A 173 -13.66 12.20 20.39
N LYS A 174 -14.38 11.08 20.59
CA LYS A 174 -15.65 11.08 21.32
C LYS A 174 -15.49 11.45 22.79
N GLU A 175 -14.47 10.90 23.45
CA GLU A 175 -14.16 11.18 24.85
C GLU A 175 -13.84 12.66 25.08
N ASN A 176 -12.98 13.25 24.23
CA ASN A 176 -12.67 14.68 24.29
C ASN A 176 -13.92 15.55 24.10
N LEU A 177 -14.83 15.15 23.21
CA LEU A 177 -16.07 15.88 22.95
C LEU A 177 -17.04 15.81 24.14
N VAL A 178 -17.19 14.64 24.75
CA VAL A 178 -17.99 14.45 25.96
C VAL A 178 -17.41 15.26 27.12
N TYR A 179 -16.09 15.22 27.30
CA TYR A 179 -15.42 16.00 28.34
C TYR A 179 -15.64 17.52 28.14
N ALA A 180 -15.53 18.02 26.91
CA ALA A 180 -15.79 19.42 26.61
C ALA A 180 -17.26 19.80 26.86
N ALA A 181 -18.20 18.90 26.59
CA ALA A 181 -19.64 19.12 26.80
C ALA A 181 -20.05 19.10 28.28
N ASP A 182 -19.46 18.21 29.07
CA ASP A 182 -19.73 18.05 30.50
C ASP A 182 -18.94 19.04 31.39
N ALA A 183 -17.95 19.74 30.82
CA ALA A 183 -17.26 20.83 31.50
C ALA A 183 -18.19 22.03 31.78
N GLU A 184 -19.25 22.18 30.99
CA GLU A 184 -20.28 23.19 31.19
C GLU A 184 -21.29 22.71 32.24
N GLN A 185 -21.32 23.34 33.41
CA GLN A 185 -22.24 22.97 34.50
C GLN A 185 -23.59 23.69 34.36
N ASP A 186 -24.38 23.35 33.34
CA ASP A 186 -25.80 23.75 33.25
C ASP A 186 -26.71 22.63 33.79
N VAL A 187 -27.42 22.91 34.89
CA VAL A 187 -28.33 21.97 35.56
C VAL A 187 -29.49 21.50 34.65
N ARG A 188 -29.79 22.25 33.57
CA ARG A 188 -30.83 21.90 32.58
C ARG A 188 -30.35 20.87 31.57
N LEU A 189 -29.04 20.67 31.44
CA LEU A 189 -28.44 19.76 30.46
C LEU A 189 -28.17 18.39 31.10
N PRO A 190 -28.52 17.27 30.44
CA PRO A 190 -28.08 15.94 30.86
C PRO A 190 -26.59 15.78 30.59
N SER A 191 -25.94 14.75 31.18
CA SER A 191 -24.55 14.43 30.79
C SER A 191 -24.48 14.02 29.32
N ALA A 192 -23.49 14.56 28.62
CA ALA A 192 -23.13 14.20 27.25
C ALA A 192 -22.64 12.76 27.13
N GLY A 193 -22.09 12.18 28.21
CA GLY A 193 -21.61 10.80 28.26
C GLY A 193 -22.71 9.74 28.17
N ASP A 194 -23.92 10.05 28.65
CA ASP A 194 -25.06 9.14 28.59
C ASP A 194 -25.63 9.03 27.17
N ASN A 195 -25.89 10.18 26.53
CA ASN A 195 -26.34 10.24 25.15
C ASN A 195 -26.11 11.65 24.56
N PHE A 196 -25.07 11.76 23.72
CA PHE A 196 -24.70 13.01 23.09
C PHE A 196 -25.81 13.63 22.22
N TYR A 197 -26.65 12.82 21.56
CA TYR A 197 -27.77 13.34 20.76
C TYR A 197 -28.88 13.96 21.63
N VAL A 198 -29.12 13.38 22.80
CA VAL A 198 -30.07 13.94 23.77
C VAL A 198 -29.52 15.23 24.35
N TYR A 199 -28.22 15.28 24.66
CA TYR A 199 -27.53 16.50 25.06
C TYR A 199 -27.71 17.62 24.01
N LEU A 200 -27.38 17.38 22.74
CA LEU A 200 -27.55 18.38 21.67
C LEU A 200 -29.01 18.83 21.50
N SER A 201 -29.96 17.91 21.64
CA SER A 201 -31.39 18.24 21.55
C SER A 201 -31.86 19.11 22.71
N LYS A 202 -31.31 18.90 23.92
CA LYS A 202 -31.60 19.72 25.10
C LYS A 202 -30.91 21.07 25.03
N LEU A 203 -29.69 21.13 24.49
CA LEU A 203 -28.96 22.36 24.22
C LEU A 203 -29.74 23.24 23.23
N LYS A 204 -30.21 22.66 22.12
CA LYS A 204 -31.09 23.32 21.15
C LYS A 204 -32.33 23.90 21.81
N LYS A 205 -33.02 23.09 22.60
CA LYS A 205 -34.23 23.52 23.31
C LYS A 205 -33.92 24.66 24.31
N SER A 206 -32.84 24.57 25.06
CA SER A 206 -32.42 25.60 26.02
C SER A 206 -32.18 26.95 25.32
N LEU A 207 -31.53 26.92 24.16
CA LEU A 207 -31.30 28.11 23.35
C LEU A 207 -32.61 28.73 22.81
N GLU A 208 -33.52 27.90 22.30
CA GLU A 208 -34.85 28.35 21.83
C GLU A 208 -35.70 28.94 22.96
N ASP A 209 -35.72 28.28 24.13
CA ASP A 209 -36.44 28.73 25.32
C ASP A 209 -35.87 30.07 25.83
N SER A 210 -34.55 30.19 25.90
CA SER A 210 -33.87 31.43 26.35
C SER A 210 -34.09 32.58 25.36
N LYS A 211 -34.01 32.31 24.05
CA LYS A 211 -34.37 33.28 23.00
C LYS A 211 -35.80 33.78 23.21
N SER A 212 -36.76 32.87 23.38
CA SER A 212 -38.16 33.23 23.57
C SER A 212 -38.37 34.14 24.79
N GLN A 213 -37.62 33.90 25.87
CA GLN A 213 -37.67 34.74 27.08
C GLN A 213 -37.12 36.14 26.83
N VAL A 214 -35.95 36.26 26.18
CA VAL A 214 -35.35 37.56 25.85
C VAL A 214 -36.23 38.33 24.86
N SER A 215 -36.72 37.70 23.79
CA SER A 215 -37.64 38.35 22.84
C SER A 215 -38.91 38.84 23.52
N SER A 216 -39.48 38.05 24.43
CA SER A 216 -40.68 38.46 25.19
C SER A 216 -40.39 39.67 26.08
N ALA A 217 -39.23 39.70 26.75
CA ALA A 217 -38.84 40.82 27.60
C ALA A 217 -38.54 42.10 26.79
N ILE A 218 -37.89 41.98 25.64
CA ILE A 218 -37.63 43.12 24.73
C ILE A 218 -38.96 43.71 24.23
N ASN A 219 -39.90 42.87 23.80
CA ASN A 219 -41.22 43.32 23.35
C ASN A 219 -42.01 43.98 24.47
N GLN A 220 -41.98 43.43 25.69
CA GLN A 220 -42.60 44.06 26.86
C GLN A 220 -42.01 45.43 27.17
N LEU A 221 -40.67 45.58 27.11
CA LEU A 221 -40.00 46.87 27.30
C LEU A 221 -40.36 47.86 26.20
N ALA A 222 -40.44 47.42 24.95
CA ALA A 222 -40.89 48.25 23.84
C ALA A 222 -42.33 48.74 24.09
N ASP A 223 -43.25 47.83 24.39
CA ASP A 223 -44.66 48.13 24.66
C ASP A 223 -44.84 49.06 25.87
N GLU A 224 -44.09 48.86 26.97
CA GLU A 224 -44.10 49.73 28.15
C GLU A 224 -43.64 51.15 27.81
N MET A 225 -42.59 51.30 26.99
CA MET A 225 -42.11 52.60 26.52
C MET A 225 -43.08 53.28 25.55
N GLU A 226 -43.90 52.52 24.82
CA GLU A 226 -44.97 53.07 24.00
C GLU A 226 -46.16 53.54 24.86
N GLN A 227 -46.59 52.71 25.83
CA GLN A 227 -47.75 52.94 26.69
C GLN A 227 -47.54 54.01 27.77
N SER A 228 -46.32 54.19 28.29
CA SER A 228 -45.99 55.22 29.30
C SER A 228 -46.26 56.66 28.82
N THR A 229 -46.62 56.84 27.56
CA THR A 229 -46.94 58.14 26.93
C THR A 229 -48.44 58.43 26.86
N SER A 230 -49.30 57.43 27.06
CA SER A 230 -50.76 57.59 26.95
C SER A 230 -51.39 58.27 28.17
N GLU A 231 -50.71 58.29 29.33
CA GLU A 231 -51.30 58.74 30.60
C GLU A 231 -50.67 59.97 31.28
N ALA A 232 -49.54 60.55 30.82
CA ALA A 232 -49.04 61.78 31.44
C ALA A 232 -48.11 62.63 30.54
N THR A 233 -48.52 63.89 30.30
CA THR A 233 -47.74 65.02 29.76
C THR A 233 -47.08 64.88 28.38
N ALA A 234 -47.22 65.92 27.54
CA ALA A 234 -46.57 65.99 26.23
C ALA A 234 -45.05 65.91 26.37
N LEU A 235 -44.45 64.80 25.91
CA LEU A 235 -43.00 64.59 25.89
C LEU A 235 -42.28 65.75 25.19
N SER A 236 -41.12 66.14 25.74
CA SER A 236 -40.20 67.06 25.08
C SER A 236 -39.66 66.44 23.77
N ARG A 237 -39.32 67.28 22.78
CA ARG A 237 -38.66 66.84 21.54
C ARG A 237 -37.41 65.99 21.82
N GLY A 238 -36.65 66.31 22.87
CA GLY A 238 -35.48 65.54 23.27
C GLY A 238 -35.81 64.15 23.81
N GLU A 239 -36.92 64.03 24.54
CA GLU A 239 -37.40 62.75 25.11
C GLU A 239 -37.96 61.84 24.02
N LEU A 240 -38.66 62.41 23.03
CA LEU A 240 -39.12 61.69 21.84
C LEU A 240 -37.97 61.10 21.02
N ILE A 241 -36.90 61.88 20.81
CA ILE A 241 -35.71 61.41 20.10
C ILE A 241 -35.04 60.26 20.86
N ARG A 242 -34.88 60.39 22.19
CA ARG A 242 -34.31 59.32 23.02
C ARG A 242 -35.17 58.06 22.99
N ARG A 243 -36.49 58.17 23.11
CA ARG A 243 -37.42 57.03 23.00
C ARG A 243 -37.27 56.32 21.66
N ASN A 244 -37.35 57.06 20.55
CA ASN A 244 -37.25 56.46 19.21
C ASN A 244 -35.88 55.81 19.00
N ALA A 245 -34.81 56.40 19.54
CA ALA A 245 -33.48 55.79 19.52
C ALA A 245 -33.43 54.48 20.34
N THR A 246 -34.06 54.45 21.52
CA THR A 246 -34.12 53.23 22.36
C THR A 246 -34.95 52.14 21.69
N ILE A 247 -36.12 52.45 21.11
CA ILE A 247 -36.95 51.47 20.38
C ILE A 247 -36.18 50.91 19.18
N SER A 248 -35.55 51.77 18.38
CA SER A 248 -34.70 51.32 17.27
C SER A 248 -33.53 50.45 17.74
N THR A 249 -32.96 50.74 18.92
CA THR A 249 -31.92 49.90 19.53
C THR A 249 -32.47 48.53 19.96
N LEU A 250 -33.68 48.49 20.55
CA LEU A 250 -34.36 47.23 20.90
C LEU A 250 -34.65 46.37 19.66
N GLU A 251 -35.16 46.97 18.59
CA GLU A 251 -35.40 46.28 17.31
C GLU A 251 -34.11 45.71 16.72
N ASN A 252 -33.03 46.48 16.74
CA ASN A 252 -31.72 46.01 16.30
C ASN A 252 -31.21 44.85 17.16
N MET A 253 -31.39 44.91 18.48
CA MET A 253 -31.03 43.80 19.38
C MET A 253 -31.84 42.54 19.09
N LEU A 254 -33.14 42.65 18.82
CA LEU A 254 -33.99 41.51 18.45
C LEU A 254 -33.50 40.85 17.16
N ASN A 255 -33.19 41.67 16.15
CA ASN A 255 -32.66 41.19 14.86
C ASN A 255 -31.28 40.50 15.02
N THR A 256 -30.37 41.08 15.82
CA THR A 256 -29.07 40.48 16.11
C THR A 256 -29.20 39.18 16.91
N LEU A 257 -30.11 39.13 17.89
CA LEU A 257 -30.43 37.93 18.65
C LEU A 257 -30.98 36.82 17.76
N ASP A 258 -31.89 37.17 16.84
CA ASP A 258 -32.44 36.24 15.86
C ASP A 258 -31.36 35.65 14.95
N GLN A 259 -30.50 36.51 14.37
CA GLN A 259 -29.41 36.07 13.51
C GLN A 259 -28.41 35.18 14.25
N SER A 260 -27.98 35.59 15.45
CA SER A 260 -27.01 34.84 16.25
C SER A 260 -27.59 33.49 16.68
N THR A 261 -28.87 33.45 17.08
CA THR A 261 -29.54 32.21 17.46
C THR A 261 -29.68 31.27 16.26
N LEU A 262 -30.06 31.77 15.08
CA LEU A 262 -30.13 30.95 13.86
C LEU A 262 -28.77 30.36 13.50
N GLN A 263 -27.70 31.13 13.63
CA GLN A 263 -26.34 30.64 13.40
C GLN A 263 -25.96 29.53 14.39
N SER A 264 -26.22 29.72 15.69
CA SER A 264 -25.94 28.69 16.70
C SER A 264 -26.80 27.43 16.52
N LEU A 265 -28.07 27.56 16.12
CA LEU A 265 -28.92 26.42 15.75
C LEU A 265 -28.35 25.66 14.55
N SER A 266 -27.85 26.38 13.54
CA SER A 266 -27.14 25.76 12.41
C SER A 266 -25.88 25.03 12.87
N ASN A 267 -25.10 25.62 13.78
CA ASN A 267 -23.91 24.97 14.36
C ASN A 267 -24.27 23.68 15.12
N ILE A 268 -25.39 23.63 15.84
CA ILE A 268 -25.87 22.40 16.51
C ILE A 268 -26.20 21.30 15.50
N GLU A 269 -26.90 21.63 14.41
CA GLU A 269 -27.24 20.63 13.39
C GLU A 269 -25.98 20.14 12.66
N GLU A 270 -25.01 21.02 12.40
CA GLU A 270 -23.71 20.63 11.85
C GLU A 270 -22.93 19.73 12.81
N LEU A 271 -22.86 20.07 14.10
CA LEU A 271 -22.28 19.24 15.16
C LEU A 271 -22.89 17.84 15.18
N LYS A 272 -24.22 17.76 15.11
CA LYS A 272 -24.96 16.49 15.06
C LYS A 272 -24.61 15.69 13.81
N SER A 273 -24.53 16.33 12.65
CA SER A 273 -24.14 15.71 11.39
C SER A 273 -22.72 15.14 11.46
N LEU A 274 -21.75 15.95 11.89
CA LEU A 274 -20.35 15.55 12.04
C LEU A 274 -20.18 14.42 13.06
N TYR A 275 -20.88 14.48 14.19
CA TYR A 275 -20.86 13.41 15.19
C TYR A 275 -21.43 12.10 14.62
N THR A 276 -22.54 12.17 13.88
CA THR A 276 -23.14 11.00 13.21
C THR A 276 -22.18 10.40 12.18
N LEU A 277 -21.51 11.25 11.40
CA LEU A 277 -20.50 10.83 10.44
C LEU A 277 -19.31 10.15 11.16
N LEU A 278 -18.84 10.72 12.28
CA LEU A 278 -17.81 10.10 13.12
C LEU A 278 -18.25 8.72 13.63
N GLU A 279 -19.50 8.56 14.05
CA GLU A 279 -20.04 7.27 14.48
C GLU A 279 -20.10 6.23 13.36
N ALA A 280 -20.44 6.65 12.14
CA ALA A 280 -20.49 5.78 10.97
C ALA A 280 -19.10 5.46 10.39
N SER A 281 -18.13 6.36 10.55
CA SER A 281 -16.80 6.22 9.96
C SER A 281 -15.99 5.05 10.53
N ASN A 282 -15.35 4.30 9.64
CA ASN A 282 -14.43 3.24 9.99
C ASN A 282 -12.98 3.76 10.02
N PHE A 283 -12.27 3.48 11.11
CA PHE A 283 -10.85 3.84 11.31
C PHE A 283 -9.93 2.66 10.96
N GLU A 284 -10.50 1.60 10.40
CA GLU A 284 -9.79 0.46 9.83
C GLU A 284 -9.99 0.42 8.31
N GLN A 285 -8.90 0.22 7.58
CA GLN A 285 -8.90 0.06 6.13
C GLN A 285 -8.22 -1.24 5.77
N THR A 286 -8.77 -1.98 4.81
CA THR A 286 -8.23 -3.28 4.40
C THR A 286 -8.00 -3.28 2.90
N TYR A 287 -6.83 -3.75 2.49
CA TYR A 287 -6.43 -3.88 1.10
C TYR A 287 -6.00 -5.30 0.83
N ASP A 288 -6.60 -5.93 -0.19
CA ASP A 288 -6.18 -7.25 -0.63
C ASP A 288 -5.17 -7.11 -1.78
N TYR A 289 -4.07 -7.85 -1.67
CA TYR A 289 -3.00 -7.85 -2.67
C TYR A 289 -2.54 -9.28 -2.95
N GLU A 290 -2.39 -9.61 -4.23
CA GLU A 290 -1.85 -10.91 -4.65
C GLU A 290 -0.33 -10.83 -4.83
N LEU A 291 0.41 -11.62 -4.07
CA LEU A 291 1.87 -11.60 -4.08
C LEU A 291 2.44 -12.31 -5.32
N SER A 292 2.65 -11.55 -6.40
CA SER A 292 3.12 -12.08 -7.69
C SER A 292 4.64 -12.00 -7.87
N ALA A 293 5.33 -11.08 -7.18
CA ALA A 293 6.74 -10.75 -7.36
C ALA A 293 7.65 -11.33 -6.27
N ASP A 294 8.97 -11.27 -6.49
CA ASP A 294 9.99 -11.77 -5.56
C ASP A 294 10.14 -10.87 -4.32
N LYS A 295 10.13 -9.56 -4.57
CA LYS A 295 10.13 -8.52 -3.56
C LYS A 295 8.99 -7.56 -3.87
N VAL A 296 8.24 -7.20 -2.85
CA VAL A 296 7.20 -6.19 -2.95
C VAL A 296 7.47 -5.14 -1.89
N ASN A 297 7.57 -3.88 -2.32
CA ASN A 297 7.58 -2.74 -1.40
C ASN A 297 6.24 -2.02 -1.54
N ILE A 298 5.38 -2.20 -0.54
CA ILE A 298 4.13 -1.47 -0.42
C ILE A 298 4.46 -0.13 0.23
N GLU A 299 4.39 0.94 -0.56
CA GLU A 299 4.51 2.32 -0.12
C GLU A 299 3.13 2.84 0.25
N LEU A 300 2.94 3.06 1.55
CA LEU A 300 1.75 3.70 2.11
C LEU A 300 2.04 5.19 2.27
N LYS A 301 1.38 5.99 1.44
CA LYS A 301 1.46 7.45 1.49
C LYS A 301 0.19 7.98 2.16
N PHE A 302 0.36 8.56 3.33
CA PHE A 302 -0.68 9.20 4.12
C PHE A 302 -0.71 10.67 3.72
N ILE A 303 -1.71 11.07 2.96
CA ILE A 303 -1.94 12.46 2.53
C ILE A 303 -3.09 13.06 3.34
N GLN A 304 -3.15 14.39 3.42
CA GLN A 304 -4.31 15.05 4.02
C GLN A 304 -5.59 14.62 3.29
N SER A 305 -6.65 14.40 4.06
CA SER A 305 -7.94 14.00 3.50
C SER A 305 -8.61 15.17 2.76
N ASP A 306 -9.56 14.84 1.88
CA ASP A 306 -10.37 15.85 1.20
C ASP A 306 -11.16 16.72 2.23
N PHE A 307 -11.56 16.14 3.37
CA PHE A 307 -12.22 16.86 4.47
C PHE A 307 -11.29 17.88 5.16
N SER A 308 -10.04 17.50 5.41
CA SER A 308 -9.04 18.40 6.03
C SER A 308 -8.67 19.53 5.07
N ASN A 309 -8.47 19.22 3.79
CA ASN A 309 -8.13 20.20 2.76
C ASN A 309 -9.23 21.26 2.60
N MET A 310 -10.50 20.83 2.63
CA MET A 310 -11.65 21.75 2.60
C MET A 310 -11.69 22.70 3.81
N LEU A 311 -11.23 22.26 4.98
CA LEU A 311 -11.22 23.09 6.19
C LEU A 311 -10.05 24.09 6.20
N ASP A 312 -8.88 23.65 5.72
CA ASP A 312 -7.67 24.46 5.66
C ASP A 312 -7.62 25.41 4.45
N ASN A 313 -8.56 25.27 3.49
CA ASN A 313 -8.55 25.94 2.19
C ASN A 313 -7.23 25.74 1.42
N ASP A 314 -6.63 24.57 1.58
CA ASP A 314 -5.40 24.16 0.90
C ASP A 314 -5.78 23.18 -0.22
N ASP A 315 -5.49 23.56 -1.46
CA ASP A 315 -5.79 22.72 -2.63
C ASP A 315 -4.72 21.64 -2.84
N GLU A 316 -3.57 21.73 -2.16
CA GLU A 316 -2.52 20.71 -2.21
C GLU A 316 -2.62 19.75 -1.03
N ALA A 317 -2.96 18.48 -1.31
CA ALA A 317 -2.96 17.43 -0.30
C ALA A 317 -1.53 17.18 0.21
N ASN A 318 -1.17 17.79 1.34
CA ASN A 318 0.15 17.63 1.91
C ASN A 318 0.38 16.18 2.35
N THR A 319 1.58 15.67 2.10
CA THR A 319 1.95 14.34 2.56
C THR A 319 2.25 14.40 4.06
N VAL A 320 1.36 13.83 4.87
CA VAL A 320 1.48 13.77 6.32
C VAL A 320 2.56 12.76 6.72
N ARG A 321 2.60 11.59 6.05
CA ARG A 321 3.57 10.52 6.37
C ARG A 321 3.73 9.56 5.19
N THR A 322 4.90 8.92 5.08
CA THR A 322 5.12 7.80 4.16
C THR A 322 5.72 6.62 4.91
N ARG A 323 5.20 5.41 4.65
CA ARG A 323 5.71 4.15 5.24
C ARG A 323 5.90 3.10 4.17
N ASN A 324 6.96 2.32 4.31
CA ASN A 324 7.35 1.29 3.36
C ASN A 324 7.29 -0.08 4.04
N ILE A 325 6.42 -0.96 3.55
CA ILE A 325 6.30 -2.33 4.01
C ILE A 325 6.96 -3.23 2.96
N LYS A 326 8.09 -3.81 3.33
CA LYS A 326 8.82 -4.76 2.49
C LYS A 326 8.32 -6.18 2.74
N ILE A 327 7.92 -6.85 1.67
CA ILE A 327 7.45 -8.22 1.66
C ILE A 327 8.38 -9.03 0.76
N PHE A 328 8.83 -10.17 1.26
CA PHE A 328 9.66 -11.10 0.51
C PHE A 328 8.85 -12.36 0.20
N SER A 329 8.85 -12.78 -1.06
CA SER A 329 8.21 -14.03 -1.44
C SER A 329 9.17 -15.22 -1.43
N LYS A 330 8.62 -16.43 -1.24
CA LYS A 330 9.30 -17.72 -1.36
C LYS A 330 8.51 -18.64 -2.26
N GLY A 331 9.20 -19.51 -3.01
CA GLY A 331 8.58 -20.45 -3.94
C GLY A 331 8.23 -19.85 -5.29
N GLY A 332 7.52 -20.63 -6.11
CA GLY A 332 7.27 -20.34 -7.53
C GLY A 332 8.40 -20.87 -8.42
N PHE A 333 8.06 -21.14 -9.68
CA PHE A 333 8.99 -21.72 -10.65
C PHE A 333 9.56 -20.62 -11.55
N LYS A 334 10.89 -20.56 -11.68
CA LYS A 334 11.58 -19.59 -12.54
C LYS A 334 12.19 -20.30 -13.72
N ILE A 335 12.08 -19.67 -14.88
CA ILE A 335 12.74 -20.09 -16.13
C ILE A 335 13.54 -18.89 -16.62
N ASN A 336 14.84 -19.08 -16.88
CA ASN A 336 15.68 -18.06 -17.50
C ASN A 336 16.64 -18.68 -18.51
N THR A 337 17.20 -17.85 -19.38
CA THR A 337 18.20 -18.27 -20.36
C THR A 337 19.55 -17.65 -20.00
N SER A 338 20.63 -18.42 -20.13
CA SER A 338 22.00 -17.98 -19.85
C SER A 338 22.96 -18.50 -20.91
N VAL A 339 24.12 -17.85 -21.01
CA VAL A 339 25.24 -18.34 -21.81
C VAL A 339 26.28 -18.91 -20.86
N ALA A 340 26.81 -20.09 -21.19
CA ALA A 340 27.76 -20.82 -20.37
C ALA A 340 29.00 -21.20 -21.17
N LEU A 341 30.14 -21.22 -20.48
CA LEU A 341 31.31 -21.96 -20.95
C LEU A 341 31.22 -23.36 -20.34
N THR A 342 31.15 -24.37 -21.18
CA THR A 342 31.03 -25.77 -20.75
C THR A 342 32.22 -26.58 -21.25
N LEU A 343 32.66 -27.53 -20.44
CA LEU A 343 33.65 -28.53 -20.80
C LEU A 343 32.90 -29.84 -21.00
N ASN A 344 32.93 -30.37 -22.22
CA ASN A 344 32.30 -31.64 -22.55
C ASN A 344 33.37 -32.73 -22.67
N ASN A 345 33.05 -33.93 -22.21
CA ASN A 345 33.93 -35.09 -22.30
C ASN A 345 33.10 -36.35 -22.55
N PHE A 346 33.49 -37.15 -23.54
CA PHE A 346 32.77 -38.35 -23.96
C PHE A 346 33.46 -39.65 -23.50
N GLY A 347 34.58 -39.55 -22.77
CA GLY A 347 35.34 -40.67 -22.26
C GLY A 347 35.79 -41.63 -23.38
N SER A 348 35.91 -42.92 -23.05
CA SER A 348 36.34 -44.00 -23.94
C SER A 348 35.46 -44.23 -25.18
N LYS A 349 34.39 -43.44 -25.33
CA LYS A 349 33.50 -43.46 -26.51
C LYS A 349 33.98 -42.52 -27.61
N SER A 350 34.89 -41.60 -27.29
CA SER A 350 35.55 -40.71 -28.23
C SER A 350 36.96 -41.24 -28.47
N ASN A 351 37.27 -41.59 -29.71
CA ASN A 351 38.58 -42.11 -30.10
C ASN A 351 39.10 -41.36 -31.32
N ASP A 352 40.40 -41.11 -31.33
CA ASP A 352 41.12 -40.66 -32.51
C ASP A 352 41.72 -41.89 -33.19
N TYR A 353 41.27 -42.16 -34.41
CA TYR A 353 41.72 -43.30 -35.19
C TYR A 353 42.94 -42.91 -36.03
N PHE A 354 43.91 -43.82 -36.13
CA PHE A 354 45.11 -43.65 -36.95
C PHE A 354 45.51 -44.97 -37.59
N ILE A 355 46.43 -44.91 -38.55
CA ILE A 355 47.08 -46.10 -39.14
C ILE A 355 48.54 -46.05 -38.71
N ASP A 356 49.01 -47.12 -38.07
CA ASP A 356 50.40 -47.20 -37.61
C ASP A 356 51.38 -47.60 -38.74
N ASP A 357 52.68 -47.56 -38.45
CA ASP A 357 53.75 -47.92 -39.41
C ASP A 357 53.67 -49.39 -39.89
N SER A 358 52.93 -50.23 -39.17
CA SER A 358 52.66 -51.64 -39.53
C SER A 358 51.37 -51.80 -40.35
N SER A 359 50.75 -50.70 -40.78
CA SER A 359 49.48 -50.66 -41.52
C SER A 359 48.30 -51.27 -40.73
N VAL A 360 48.35 -51.19 -39.41
CA VAL A 360 47.28 -51.62 -38.50
C VAL A 360 46.48 -50.39 -38.04
N ILE A 361 45.16 -50.54 -37.96
CA ILE A 361 44.28 -49.47 -37.45
C ILE A 361 44.42 -49.38 -35.93
N GLY A 362 44.94 -48.24 -35.46
CA GLY A 362 45.04 -47.88 -34.05
C GLY A 362 43.90 -46.95 -33.62
N ALA A 363 43.67 -46.89 -32.30
CA ALA A 363 42.75 -45.94 -31.69
C ALA A 363 43.34 -45.43 -30.38
N ASP A 364 43.45 -44.11 -30.27
CA ASP A 364 43.80 -43.43 -29.03
C ASP A 364 42.53 -42.87 -28.38
N GLU A 365 42.39 -43.06 -27.06
CA GLU A 365 41.26 -42.52 -26.33
C GLU A 365 41.31 -40.98 -26.31
N ASN A 366 40.33 -40.34 -26.93
CA ASN A 366 40.19 -38.89 -26.95
C ASN A 366 39.36 -38.44 -25.73
N ASN A 367 39.96 -38.60 -24.56
CA ASN A 367 39.39 -38.29 -23.25
C ASN A 367 39.56 -36.81 -22.85
N PHE A 368 39.84 -35.92 -23.80
CA PHE A 368 40.06 -34.51 -23.49
C PHE A 368 38.75 -33.77 -23.22
N PHE A 369 38.81 -32.77 -22.34
CA PHE A 369 37.69 -31.86 -22.14
C PHE A 369 37.68 -30.82 -23.26
N VAL A 370 36.63 -30.83 -24.06
CA VAL A 370 36.45 -29.88 -25.17
C VAL A 370 35.71 -28.64 -24.66
N PRO A 371 36.30 -27.44 -24.75
CA PRO A 371 35.63 -26.21 -24.37
C PRO A 371 34.58 -25.81 -25.40
N ASN A 372 33.35 -25.61 -24.91
CA ASN A 372 32.18 -25.31 -25.69
C ASN A 372 31.52 -24.02 -25.20
N LEU A 373 30.97 -23.27 -26.15
CA LEU A 373 30.06 -22.17 -25.87
C LEU A 373 28.63 -22.71 -25.87
N SER A 374 27.90 -22.45 -24.79
CA SER A 374 26.60 -23.05 -24.52
C SER A 374 25.52 -22.02 -24.27
N THR A 375 24.31 -22.30 -24.73
CA THR A 375 23.10 -21.61 -24.31
C THR A 375 22.27 -22.56 -23.45
N LEU A 376 22.05 -22.19 -22.19
CA LEU A 376 21.31 -22.99 -21.21
C LEU A 376 20.00 -22.30 -20.85
N ILE A 377 18.90 -23.05 -20.91
CA ILE A 377 17.63 -22.71 -20.28
C ILE A 377 17.64 -23.35 -18.89
N ASN A 378 17.62 -22.51 -17.87
CA ASN A 378 17.64 -22.91 -16.48
C ASN A 378 16.23 -22.87 -15.91
N PHE A 379 15.91 -23.84 -15.06
CA PHE A 379 14.63 -23.94 -14.40
C PHE A 379 14.81 -24.34 -12.94
N TYR A 380 14.21 -23.58 -12.02
CA TYR A 380 14.34 -23.84 -10.58
C TYR A 380 13.18 -23.26 -9.77
N PRO A 381 12.77 -23.93 -8.68
CA PRO A 381 11.95 -23.29 -7.66
C PRO A 381 12.75 -22.18 -6.94
N PHE A 382 12.13 -21.03 -6.70
CA PHE A 382 12.79 -19.95 -5.96
C PHE A 382 12.82 -20.27 -4.45
N MET A 383 14.02 -20.61 -3.95
CA MET A 383 14.27 -20.96 -2.55
C MET A 383 14.77 -19.75 -1.74
N GLY A 384 15.47 -18.82 -2.39
CA GLY A 384 15.94 -17.60 -1.76
C GLY A 384 16.80 -16.73 -2.67
N GLU A 385 17.20 -15.56 -2.16
CA GLU A 385 17.97 -14.60 -2.95
C GLU A 385 19.37 -15.12 -3.30
N ASN A 386 20.07 -15.75 -2.36
CA ASN A 386 21.50 -16.05 -2.55
C ASN A 386 21.77 -17.41 -3.18
N PHE A 387 20.83 -18.34 -3.10
CA PHE A 387 21.05 -19.72 -3.47
C PHE A 387 19.75 -20.39 -3.92
N ASN A 388 19.79 -21.00 -5.11
CA ASN A 388 18.70 -21.81 -5.63
C ASN A 388 19.26 -23.08 -6.27
N VAL A 389 18.48 -24.16 -6.26
CA VAL A 389 18.83 -25.46 -6.85
C VAL A 389 17.77 -25.82 -7.89
N GLY A 390 18.20 -26.29 -9.06
CA GLY A 390 17.28 -26.78 -10.09
C GLY A 390 18.01 -27.54 -11.18
N GLY A 391 17.57 -27.34 -12.41
CA GLY A 391 18.17 -27.98 -13.58
C GLY A 391 18.37 -27.01 -14.73
N SER A 392 19.16 -27.45 -15.69
CA SER A 392 19.39 -26.75 -16.94
C SER A 392 19.34 -27.73 -18.10
N PHE A 393 18.80 -27.27 -19.21
CA PHE A 393 18.92 -27.93 -20.51
C PHE A 393 19.42 -26.94 -21.53
N GLY A 394 20.21 -27.37 -22.51
CA GLY A 394 20.76 -26.43 -23.46
C GLY A 394 21.49 -27.07 -24.62
N LEU A 395 22.05 -26.19 -25.44
CA LEU A 395 22.81 -26.55 -26.64
C LEU A 395 24.22 -25.97 -26.52
N SER A 396 25.23 -26.74 -26.92
CA SER A 396 26.62 -26.30 -26.92
C SER A 396 27.33 -26.54 -28.23
N VAL A 397 28.21 -25.61 -28.61
CA VAL A 397 29.05 -25.68 -29.81
C VAL A 397 30.52 -25.58 -29.38
N PRO A 398 31.42 -26.45 -29.88
CA PRO A 398 32.84 -26.40 -29.55
C PRO A 398 33.53 -25.12 -30.04
N ILE A 399 34.38 -24.55 -29.19
CA ILE A 399 35.14 -23.31 -29.45
C ILE A 399 36.48 -23.63 -30.13
N SER A 400 37.05 -24.81 -29.89
CA SER A 400 38.32 -25.24 -30.49
C SER A 400 38.10 -25.78 -31.91
N GLY A 401 38.64 -25.06 -32.91
CA GLY A 401 38.56 -25.38 -34.34
C GLY A 401 39.57 -26.41 -34.85
N THR A 402 40.04 -27.36 -34.04
CA THR A 402 40.95 -28.42 -34.48
C THR A 402 40.19 -29.71 -34.78
N GLY A 403 39.84 -29.92 -36.05
CA GLY A 403 39.60 -31.24 -36.66
C GLY A 403 38.25 -31.92 -36.40
N ASP A 404 37.33 -31.78 -37.37
CA ASP A 404 36.25 -32.71 -37.77
C ASP A 404 35.06 -33.02 -36.85
N ILE A 405 35.09 -32.70 -35.56
CA ILE A 405 33.92 -32.89 -34.69
C ILE A 405 33.06 -31.62 -34.70
N ASN A 406 32.46 -31.35 -35.87
CA ASN A 406 31.48 -30.28 -36.04
C ASN A 406 30.09 -30.81 -35.67
N GLY A 407 29.55 -30.38 -34.53
CA GLY A 407 28.15 -30.61 -34.22
C GLY A 407 27.68 -29.98 -32.91
N ILE A 408 26.37 -29.90 -32.77
CA ILE A 408 25.70 -29.36 -31.60
C ILE A 408 25.64 -30.46 -30.54
N ASN A 409 26.00 -30.14 -29.31
CA ASN A 409 25.80 -31.04 -28.17
C ASN A 409 24.55 -30.60 -27.41
N PHE A 410 23.74 -31.56 -26.99
CA PHE A 410 22.61 -31.34 -26.10
C PHE A 410 23.08 -31.56 -24.66
N LEU A 411 22.82 -30.59 -23.79
CA LEU A 411 23.22 -30.60 -22.40
C LEU A 411 21.98 -30.75 -21.53
N PHE A 412 22.05 -31.61 -20.52
CA PHE A 412 21.00 -31.74 -19.51
C PHE A 412 21.58 -32.13 -18.16
N GLY A 413 21.26 -31.37 -17.10
CA GLY A 413 21.78 -31.68 -15.78
C GLY A 413 21.26 -30.80 -14.65
N PRO A 414 21.54 -31.18 -13.40
CA PRO A 414 21.34 -30.31 -12.24
C PRO A 414 22.19 -29.05 -12.31
N SER A 415 21.67 -27.98 -11.71
CA SER A 415 22.32 -26.67 -11.65
C SER A 415 22.13 -25.99 -10.30
N LEU A 416 23.18 -25.33 -9.85
CA LEU A 416 23.22 -24.47 -8.66
C LEU A 416 23.29 -23.02 -9.10
N PHE A 417 22.42 -22.18 -8.56
CA PHE A 417 22.32 -20.76 -8.90
C PHE A 417 22.70 -19.91 -7.70
N PHE A 418 23.66 -19.01 -7.90
CA PHE A 418 24.20 -18.16 -6.84
C PHE A 418 23.92 -16.67 -7.10
N GLY A 419 23.57 -15.97 -6.02
CA GLY A 419 23.34 -14.53 -5.98
C GLY A 419 21.92 -14.09 -6.32
N SER A 420 21.57 -12.87 -5.92
CA SER A 420 20.22 -12.29 -5.96
C SER A 420 19.57 -12.20 -7.34
N LYS A 421 20.34 -12.34 -8.43
CA LYS A 421 19.84 -12.42 -9.82
C LYS A 421 20.25 -13.72 -10.54
N SER A 422 20.68 -14.73 -9.79
CA SER A 422 21.25 -15.99 -10.32
C SER A 422 22.34 -15.71 -11.36
N ARG A 423 23.22 -14.75 -11.06
CA ARG A 423 24.23 -14.22 -12.01
C ARG A 423 25.28 -15.24 -12.37
N LEU A 424 25.56 -16.15 -11.44
CA LEU A 424 26.50 -17.24 -11.59
C LEU A 424 25.72 -18.54 -11.41
N SER A 425 25.82 -19.44 -12.37
CA SER A 425 25.33 -20.81 -12.20
C SER A 425 26.41 -21.84 -12.50
N LEU A 426 26.39 -22.90 -11.71
CA LEU A 426 27.22 -24.09 -11.92
C LEU A 426 26.29 -25.20 -12.36
N SER A 427 26.56 -25.79 -13.51
CA SER A 427 25.75 -26.84 -14.11
C SER A 427 26.63 -28.02 -14.47
N GLY A 428 26.09 -29.22 -14.39
CA GLY A 428 26.81 -30.41 -14.83
C GLY A 428 25.87 -31.58 -14.98
N GLY A 429 26.20 -32.50 -15.88
CA GLY A 429 25.30 -33.61 -16.19
C GLY A 429 25.67 -34.30 -17.47
N LEU A 430 24.65 -34.71 -18.22
CA LEU A 430 24.78 -35.48 -19.44
C LEU A 430 24.99 -34.56 -20.64
N ALA A 431 25.97 -34.91 -21.47
CA ALA A 431 26.17 -34.34 -22.79
C ALA A 431 25.80 -35.39 -23.83
N TYR A 432 25.06 -35.01 -24.86
CA TYR A 432 24.77 -35.87 -26.00
C TYR A 432 25.24 -35.16 -27.27
N GLY A 433 26.27 -35.71 -27.91
CA GLY A 433 26.96 -35.02 -28.99
C GLY A 433 27.75 -35.97 -29.88
N PRO A 434 28.29 -35.46 -31.00
CA PRO A 434 29.01 -36.26 -31.98
C PRO A 434 30.34 -36.80 -31.45
N VAL A 435 30.61 -38.08 -31.70
CA VAL A 435 31.90 -38.76 -31.54
C VAL A 435 32.28 -39.44 -32.85
N LYS A 436 33.58 -39.50 -33.18
CA LYS A 436 34.08 -40.24 -34.35
C LYS A 436 33.96 -41.75 -34.11
N LYS A 437 33.46 -42.49 -35.10
CA LYS A 437 33.46 -43.97 -35.13
C LYS A 437 33.90 -44.49 -36.49
N LEU A 438 34.60 -45.63 -36.50
CA LEU A 438 34.94 -46.35 -37.73
C LEU A 438 33.68 -46.83 -38.46
N THR A 439 33.79 -46.92 -39.79
CA THR A 439 32.72 -47.32 -40.70
C THR A 439 33.15 -48.52 -41.55
N ASN A 440 32.23 -49.03 -42.38
CA ASN A 440 32.49 -50.12 -43.32
C ASN A 440 32.96 -51.43 -42.69
N GLY A 441 32.62 -51.67 -41.41
CA GLY A 441 32.95 -52.90 -40.71
C GLY A 441 34.40 -52.99 -40.23
N LEU A 442 35.16 -51.89 -40.30
CA LEU A 442 36.53 -51.82 -39.79
C LEU A 442 36.53 -51.77 -38.26
N GLU A 443 37.39 -52.57 -37.66
CA GLU A 443 37.64 -52.61 -36.23
C GLU A 443 39.09 -52.21 -35.92
N VAL A 444 39.32 -51.76 -34.69
CA VAL A 444 40.68 -51.46 -34.22
C VAL A 444 41.47 -52.77 -34.16
N GLY A 445 42.66 -52.79 -34.74
CA GLY A 445 43.48 -53.99 -34.90
C GLY A 445 43.41 -54.65 -36.28
N ASP A 446 42.53 -54.19 -37.17
CA ASP A 446 42.51 -54.66 -38.56
C ASP A 446 43.73 -54.16 -39.34
N THR A 447 44.29 -55.02 -40.20
CA THR A 447 45.32 -54.66 -41.18
C THR A 447 44.68 -54.05 -42.42
N THR A 448 45.18 -52.91 -42.88
CA THR A 448 44.61 -52.18 -44.02
C THR A 448 45.66 -51.81 -45.06
N SER A 449 45.24 -51.62 -46.31
CA SER A 449 46.09 -51.11 -47.40
C SER A 449 45.92 -49.60 -47.64
N PHE A 450 45.10 -48.92 -46.83
CA PHE A 450 44.84 -47.49 -46.98
C PHE A 450 45.92 -46.65 -46.31
N SER A 451 46.18 -45.46 -46.85
CA SER A 451 47.16 -44.49 -46.30
C SER A 451 46.54 -43.45 -45.35
N SER A 452 45.21 -43.40 -45.23
CA SER A 452 44.48 -42.54 -44.29
C SER A 452 43.16 -43.20 -43.89
N ILE A 453 42.74 -42.95 -42.64
CA ILE A 453 41.49 -43.43 -42.06
C ILE A 453 40.34 -42.41 -42.20
N ASP A 454 40.59 -41.19 -42.67
CA ASP A 454 39.63 -40.08 -42.64
C ASP A 454 38.32 -40.40 -43.39
N ASN A 455 38.44 -41.02 -44.57
CA ASN A 455 37.30 -41.46 -45.40
C ASN A 455 36.52 -42.63 -44.81
N PHE A 456 37.01 -43.24 -43.72
CA PHE A 456 36.43 -44.40 -43.06
C PHE A 456 35.93 -44.09 -41.66
N THR A 457 35.88 -42.81 -41.27
CA THR A 457 35.28 -42.35 -40.02
C THR A 457 33.95 -41.63 -40.28
N ARG A 458 32.99 -41.74 -39.35
CA ARG A 458 31.77 -40.93 -39.33
C ARG A 458 31.47 -40.41 -37.94
N ASN A 459 30.81 -39.26 -37.87
CA ASN A 459 30.29 -38.71 -36.62
C ASN A 459 28.98 -39.42 -36.24
N VAL A 460 28.94 -40.03 -35.06
CA VAL A 460 27.74 -40.65 -34.46
C VAL A 460 27.48 -39.98 -33.12
N TYR A 461 26.22 -39.78 -32.75
CA TYR A 461 25.92 -39.22 -31.43
C TYR A 461 26.08 -40.26 -30.32
N ASP A 462 26.72 -39.87 -29.22
CA ASP A 462 26.84 -40.69 -28.02
C ASP A 462 26.74 -39.83 -26.74
N PHE A 463 26.59 -40.50 -25.61
CA PHE A 463 26.49 -39.87 -24.30
C PHE A 463 27.86 -39.69 -23.65
N GLY A 464 28.11 -38.46 -23.20
CA GLY A 464 29.21 -38.07 -22.33
C GLY A 464 28.70 -37.27 -21.14
N TYR A 465 29.60 -36.54 -20.51
CA TYR A 465 29.33 -35.66 -19.40
C TYR A 465 29.80 -34.23 -19.69
N TYR A 466 29.16 -33.25 -19.06
CA TYR A 466 29.60 -31.87 -19.10
C TYR A 466 29.68 -31.25 -17.71
N PHE A 467 30.53 -30.24 -17.62
CA PHE A 467 30.58 -29.29 -16.51
C PHE A 467 30.60 -27.88 -17.07
N GLY A 468 29.80 -26.97 -16.54
CA GLY A 468 29.65 -25.63 -17.08
C GLY A 468 29.48 -24.56 -16.03
N VAL A 469 30.10 -23.42 -16.29
CA VAL A 469 29.88 -22.18 -15.55
C VAL A 469 29.11 -21.23 -16.46
N SER A 470 27.94 -20.77 -16.01
CA SER A 470 27.13 -19.81 -16.76
C SER A 470 27.05 -18.46 -16.08
N PHE A 471 26.96 -17.44 -16.92
CA PHE A 471 26.76 -16.05 -16.50
C PHE A 471 25.50 -15.50 -17.18
N SER A 472 24.72 -14.72 -16.43
CA SER A 472 23.63 -13.95 -17.02
C SER A 472 24.19 -12.69 -17.67
N ILE A 473 24.20 -12.61 -19.00
CA ILE A 473 24.84 -11.52 -19.78
C ILE A 473 23.97 -10.25 -19.85
N PHE A 474 22.70 -10.32 -19.49
CA PHE A 474 21.73 -9.23 -19.74
C PHE A 474 21.79 -8.03 -18.77
N ASP A 475 22.81 -7.91 -17.91
CA ASP A 475 22.83 -6.92 -16.83
C ASP A 475 24.23 -6.35 -16.49
N LEU A 476 25.23 -6.55 -17.36
CA LEU A 476 26.53 -5.86 -17.27
C LEU A 476 26.36 -4.45 -17.84
N LYS A 477 26.12 -3.48 -16.97
CA LYS A 477 26.26 -2.05 -17.29
C LYS A 477 27.72 -1.64 -17.31
#